data_AF-C6ZQV1-F1
#
_entry.id   AF-C6ZQV1-F1
#
_cell.length_a   1.000
_cell.length_b   1.000
_cell.length_c   1.000
_cell.angle_alpha   90.00
_cell.angle_beta   90.00
_cell.angle_gamma   90.00
#
_symmetry.space_group_name_H-M   'P 1'
#
loop_
_entity.id
_entity.type
_entity.pdbx_description
1 polymer ?
#
loop_
_entity_poly.entity_id
_entity_poly.type
_entity_poly.pdbx_seq_one_letter_code
_entity_poly.pdbx_strand_id
1 'polypeptide(L)'
;NLTTNFDVLQNQVKTLRVSESLPYVVMNMTEAALNAAIRDVSLMMTQRINKSDSCFSQFNYQFDTVPRTVYGLLYSCLSTTGSDLSQMATAMNYVAGLIKTDVINELSSVESCVNMISTYSTNMTKYQAATCLNEARNFLAGRQVYQQQLANYQRLLENEVKYSAGRYDFCLVSSLRQGQTMVNYLKGAFGECVGVAPTVTPFKFKIGGQVTIRFG
;
A
#
# COMPACT_ATOMS: atom_id res chain seq x y z
N ASN A 1 -24.80 10.66 11.35
CA ASN A 1 -25.04 9.55 12.30
C ASN A 1 -23.69 8.89 12.58
N LEU A 2 -23.25 8.84 13.84
CA LEU A 2 -21.86 8.50 14.23
C LEU A 2 -21.53 7.03 13.94
N THR A 3 -22.46 6.13 14.22
CA THR A 3 -22.36 4.69 13.91
C THR A 3 -22.21 4.44 12.41
N THR A 4 -22.97 5.13 11.57
CA THR A 4 -22.84 5.05 10.10
C THR A 4 -21.46 5.50 9.62
N ASN A 5 -20.89 6.55 10.22
CA ASN A 5 -19.55 7.01 9.84
C ASN A 5 -18.45 6.00 10.23
N PHE A 6 -18.62 5.27 11.34
CA PHE A 6 -17.74 4.16 11.69
C PHE A 6 -17.83 3.02 10.69
N ASP A 7 -19.04 2.65 10.28
CA ASP A 7 -19.24 1.57 9.31
C ASP A 7 -18.60 1.93 7.96
N VAL A 8 -18.72 3.19 7.52
CA VAL A 8 -18.03 3.72 6.33
C VAL A 8 -16.51 3.61 6.48
N LEU A 9 -15.96 4.05 7.61
CA LEU A 9 -14.50 3.98 7.86
C LEU A 9 -14.00 2.53 7.88
N GLN A 10 -14.69 1.62 8.58
CA GLN A 10 -14.34 0.21 8.61
C GLN A 10 -14.41 -0.43 7.22
N ASN A 11 -15.40 -0.06 6.41
CA ASN A 11 -15.51 -0.55 5.04
C ASN A 11 -14.37 -0.04 4.17
N GLN A 12 -14.03 1.25 4.24
CA GLN A 12 -12.88 1.81 3.53
C GLN A 12 -11.60 1.04 3.86
N VAL A 13 -11.35 0.82 5.15
CA VAL A 13 -10.19 0.07 5.65
C VAL A 13 -10.15 -1.37 5.12
N LYS A 14 -11.30 -2.07 5.09
CA LYS A 14 -11.40 -3.46 4.58
C LYS A 14 -11.16 -3.56 3.07
N THR A 15 -11.44 -2.50 2.32
CA THR A 15 -11.27 -2.47 0.86
C THR A 15 -9.88 -2.07 0.39
N LEU A 16 -8.98 -1.65 1.30
CA LEU A 16 -7.62 -1.27 0.94
C LEU A 16 -6.87 -2.45 0.33
N ARG A 17 -6.33 -2.23 -0.87
CA ARG A 17 -5.53 -3.22 -1.60
C ARG A 17 -4.37 -2.52 -2.28
N VAL A 18 -3.25 -3.23 -2.40
CA VAL A 18 -2.10 -2.79 -3.20
C VAL A 18 -2.30 -3.24 -4.64
N SER A 19 -1.93 -2.39 -5.60
CA SER A 19 -2.07 -2.72 -7.02
C SER A 19 -1.03 -3.76 -7.45
N GLU A 20 -1.46 -5.00 -7.65
CA GLU A 20 -0.58 -6.10 -8.07
C GLU A 20 -0.17 -6.04 -9.54
N SER A 21 -0.78 -5.16 -10.35
CA SER A 21 -0.50 -5.05 -11.79
C SER A 21 0.81 -4.33 -12.12
N LEU A 22 1.24 -3.37 -11.30
CA LEU A 22 2.40 -2.52 -11.57
C LEU A 22 3.74 -3.27 -11.54
N PRO A 23 3.99 -4.24 -10.64
CA PRO A 23 5.16 -5.10 -10.69
C PRO A 23 5.32 -5.83 -12.02
N TYR A 24 4.22 -6.31 -12.61
CA TYR A 24 4.28 -6.99 -13.92
C TYR A 24 4.74 -6.05 -15.04
N VAL A 25 4.40 -4.77 -14.98
CA VAL A 25 4.91 -3.78 -15.94
C VAL A 25 6.43 -3.66 -15.83
N VAL A 26 6.96 -3.55 -14.60
CA VAL A 26 8.41 -3.49 -14.35
C VAL A 26 9.11 -4.77 -14.80
N MET A 27 8.51 -5.94 -14.55
CA MET A 27 9.02 -7.23 -15.02
C MET A 27 9.08 -7.28 -16.54
N ASN A 28 7.99 -6.95 -17.24
CA ASN A 28 7.93 -6.98 -18.70
C ASN A 28 8.96 -6.03 -19.34
N MET A 29 9.15 -4.84 -18.77
CA MET A 29 10.16 -3.89 -19.27
C MET A 29 11.59 -4.42 -19.06
N THR A 30 11.84 -5.04 -17.91
CA THR A 30 13.15 -5.64 -17.60
C THR A 30 13.43 -6.83 -18.52
N GLU A 31 12.43 -7.70 -18.72
CA GLU A 31 12.52 -8.85 -19.60
C GLU A 31 12.78 -8.44 -21.05
N ALA A 32 12.07 -7.42 -21.55
CA ALA A 32 12.29 -6.90 -22.90
C ALA A 32 13.73 -6.40 -23.09
N ALA A 33 14.27 -5.68 -22.11
CA ALA A 33 15.65 -5.18 -22.15
C ALA A 33 16.68 -6.32 -22.10
N LEU A 34 16.43 -7.33 -21.26
CA LEU A 34 17.28 -8.51 -21.12
C LEU A 34 17.27 -9.38 -22.38
N ASN A 35 16.09 -9.63 -22.96
CA ASN A 35 15.93 -10.38 -24.21
C ASN A 35 16.66 -9.70 -25.38
N ALA A 36 16.64 -8.37 -25.43
CA ALA A 36 17.45 -7.62 -26.40
C ALA A 36 18.96 -7.87 -26.19
N ALA A 37 19.44 -7.85 -24.95
CA ALA A 37 20.84 -8.15 -24.63
C ALA A 37 21.23 -9.60 -24.99
N ILE A 38 20.37 -10.57 -24.67
CA ILE A 38 20.58 -11.99 -25.02
C ILE A 38 20.66 -12.16 -26.54
N ARG A 39 19.80 -11.47 -27.29
CA ARG A 39 19.81 -11.52 -28.76
C ARG A 39 21.11 -10.94 -29.32
N ASP A 40 21.56 -9.80 -28.82
CA ASP A 40 22.83 -9.19 -29.22
C ASP A 40 24.00 -10.15 -28.98
N VAL A 41 24.06 -10.75 -27.78
CA VAL A 41 25.11 -11.73 -27.42
C VAL A 41 25.04 -12.99 -28.29
N SER A 42 23.85 -13.52 -28.55
CA SER A 42 23.65 -14.70 -29.41
C SER A 42 24.11 -14.44 -30.84
N LEU A 43 23.87 -13.23 -31.37
CA LEU A 43 24.38 -12.83 -32.68
C LEU A 43 25.92 -12.76 -32.69
N MET A 44 26.53 -12.22 -31.65
CA MET A 44 28.01 -12.16 -31.54
C MET A 44 28.64 -13.56 -31.46
N MET A 45 28.02 -14.48 -30.72
CA MET A 45 28.48 -15.87 -30.63
C MET A 45 28.33 -16.62 -31.96
N THR A 46 27.17 -16.49 -32.63
CA THR A 46 26.93 -17.14 -33.93
C THR A 46 27.82 -16.59 -35.04
N GLN A 47 28.18 -15.30 -34.98
CA GLN A 47 29.14 -14.66 -35.88
C GLN A 47 30.60 -14.96 -35.53
N ARG A 48 30.87 -15.75 -34.47
CA ARG A 48 32.21 -16.11 -33.99
C ARG A 48 33.12 -14.89 -33.80
N ILE A 49 32.57 -13.83 -33.21
CA ILE A 49 33.39 -12.69 -32.78
C ILE A 49 34.45 -13.21 -31.81
N ASN A 50 35.67 -12.70 -31.95
CA ASN A 50 36.78 -13.16 -31.13
C ASN A 50 36.44 -13.08 -29.63
N LYS A 51 36.74 -14.14 -28.88
CA LYS A 51 36.47 -14.30 -27.44
C LYS A 51 34.99 -14.41 -27.03
N SER A 52 34.02 -14.45 -27.96
CA SER A 52 32.58 -14.50 -27.64
C SER A 52 32.20 -15.62 -26.67
N ASP A 53 32.73 -16.82 -26.86
CA ASP A 53 32.39 -17.99 -26.02
C ASP A 53 32.96 -17.87 -24.61
N SER A 54 34.19 -17.35 -24.50
CA SER A 54 34.84 -17.12 -23.21
C SER A 54 34.14 -15.99 -22.43
N CYS A 55 33.79 -14.90 -23.10
CA CYS A 55 33.06 -13.78 -22.51
C CYS A 55 31.64 -14.21 -22.09
N PHE A 56 30.96 -15.01 -22.90
CA PHE A 56 29.66 -15.57 -22.53
C PHE A 56 29.79 -16.42 -21.27
N SER A 57 30.76 -17.33 -21.20
CA SER A 57 30.98 -18.14 -20.00
C SER A 57 31.24 -17.29 -18.75
N GLN A 58 31.91 -16.14 -18.87
CA GLN A 58 32.18 -15.24 -17.75
C GLN A 58 30.92 -14.51 -17.27
N PHE A 59 30.07 -14.05 -18.18
CA PHE A 59 28.91 -13.21 -17.85
C PHE A 59 27.57 -13.95 -17.85
N ASN A 60 27.54 -15.25 -18.17
CA ASN A 60 26.30 -16.03 -18.27
C ASN A 60 25.43 -15.93 -17.01
N TYR A 61 26.06 -15.93 -15.82
CA TYR A 61 25.36 -15.83 -14.54
C TYR A 61 24.57 -14.52 -14.37
N GLN A 62 24.96 -13.44 -15.06
CA GLN A 62 24.28 -12.16 -14.98
C GLN A 62 22.88 -12.21 -15.63
N PHE A 63 22.69 -13.01 -16.68
CA PHE A 63 21.39 -13.17 -17.31
C PHE A 63 20.35 -13.75 -16.35
N ASP A 64 20.77 -14.62 -15.42
CA ASP A 64 19.89 -15.19 -14.40
C ASP A 64 19.82 -14.32 -13.13
N THR A 65 20.89 -13.56 -12.84
CA THR A 65 20.95 -12.67 -11.67
C THR A 65 20.00 -11.47 -11.80
N VAL A 66 19.97 -10.84 -12.98
CA VAL A 66 19.11 -9.67 -13.26
C VAL A 66 17.63 -9.92 -12.91
N PRO A 67 16.95 -10.95 -13.46
CA PRO A 67 15.53 -11.18 -13.15
C PRO A 67 15.31 -11.56 -11.70
N ARG A 68 16.21 -12.34 -11.07
CA ARG A 68 16.11 -12.69 -9.65
C ARG A 68 16.19 -11.47 -8.74
N THR A 69 17.10 -10.54 -9.02
CA THR A 69 17.23 -9.29 -8.27
C THR A 69 15.99 -8.42 -8.43
N VAL A 70 15.53 -8.20 -9.66
CA VAL A 70 14.34 -7.35 -9.92
C VAL A 70 13.09 -7.98 -9.30
N TYR A 71 12.89 -9.29 -9.44
CA TYR A 71 11.77 -10.00 -8.82
C TYR A 71 11.81 -9.89 -7.29
N GLY A 72 12.97 -10.13 -6.67
CA GLY A 72 13.13 -10.02 -5.22
C GLY A 72 12.81 -8.63 -4.68
N LEU A 73 13.20 -7.58 -5.40
CA LEU A 73 12.88 -6.20 -5.07
C LEU A 73 11.38 -5.91 -5.22
N LEU A 74 10.76 -6.33 -6.32
CA LEU A 74 9.33 -6.11 -6.56
C LEU A 74 8.47 -6.84 -5.52
N TYR A 75 8.85 -8.07 -5.16
CA TYR A 75 8.18 -8.82 -4.10
C TYR A 75 8.29 -8.11 -2.75
N SER A 76 9.47 -7.59 -2.40
CA SER A 76 9.63 -6.85 -1.15
C SER A 76 8.82 -5.54 -1.15
N CYS A 77 8.78 -4.81 -2.28
CA CYS A 77 7.94 -3.61 -2.42
C CYS A 77 6.47 -3.92 -2.12
N LEU A 78 5.93 -5.00 -2.71
CA LEU A 78 4.54 -5.42 -2.52
C LEU A 78 4.30 -5.89 -1.07
N SER A 79 5.18 -6.76 -0.55
CA SER A 79 5.04 -7.36 0.78
C SER A 79 5.11 -6.31 1.89
N THR A 80 6.09 -5.40 1.85
CA THR A 80 6.22 -4.33 2.85
C THR A 80 5.02 -3.39 2.82
N THR A 81 4.62 -2.93 1.63
CA THR A 81 3.46 -2.02 1.49
C THR A 81 2.16 -2.69 1.95
N GLY A 82 1.95 -3.95 1.57
CA GLY A 82 0.78 -4.72 2.00
C GLY A 82 0.75 -4.96 3.51
N SER A 83 1.90 -5.29 4.11
CA SER A 83 2.05 -5.46 5.55
C SER A 83 1.74 -4.17 6.32
N ASP A 84 2.32 -3.03 5.90
CA ASP A 84 2.12 -1.73 6.56
C ASP A 84 0.64 -1.32 6.52
N LEU A 85 -0.02 -1.46 5.36
CA LEU A 85 -1.45 -1.17 5.21
C LEU A 85 -2.33 -2.13 6.03
N SER A 86 -1.99 -3.42 6.10
CA SER A 86 -2.73 -4.41 6.88
C SER A 86 -2.64 -4.16 8.40
N GLN A 87 -1.46 -3.77 8.89
CA GLN A 87 -1.27 -3.41 10.30
C GLN A 87 -2.07 -2.15 10.65
N MET A 88 -2.00 -1.12 9.79
CA MET A 88 -2.79 0.09 9.97
C MET A 88 -4.30 -0.21 9.95
N ALA A 89 -4.74 -1.05 9.02
CA ALA A 89 -6.13 -1.49 8.93
C ALA A 89 -6.60 -2.21 10.19
N THR A 90 -5.76 -3.08 10.75
CA THR A 90 -6.06 -3.82 11.98
C THR A 90 -6.18 -2.88 13.17
N ALA A 91 -5.22 -1.96 13.34
CA ALA A 91 -5.24 -0.97 14.42
C ALA A 91 -6.47 -0.06 14.34
N MET A 92 -6.82 0.42 13.15
CA MET A 92 -7.99 1.26 12.94
C MET A 92 -9.30 0.53 13.20
N ASN A 93 -9.43 -0.71 12.74
CA ASN A 93 -10.63 -1.51 13.00
C ASN A 93 -10.81 -1.78 14.50
N TYR A 94 -9.72 -2.04 15.22
CA TYR A 94 -9.74 -2.23 16.66
C TYR A 94 -10.24 -0.97 17.40
N VAL A 95 -9.63 0.18 17.10
CA VAL A 95 -10.01 1.45 17.74
C VAL A 95 -11.45 1.85 17.38
N ALA A 96 -11.84 1.73 16.11
CA ALA A 96 -13.21 2.01 15.68
C ALA A 96 -14.23 1.08 16.36
N GLY A 97 -13.87 -0.18 16.60
CA GLY A 97 -14.71 -1.15 17.32
C GLY A 97 -14.90 -0.78 18.80
N LEU A 98 -13.84 -0.35 19.48
CA LEU A 98 -13.93 0.14 20.87
C LEU A 98 -14.85 1.34 20.97
N ILE A 99 -14.63 2.37 20.14
CA ILE A 99 -15.45 3.59 20.19
C ILE A 99 -16.91 3.29 19.82
N LYS A 100 -17.16 2.41 18.84
CA LYS A 100 -18.53 1.98 18.50
C LYS A 100 -19.21 1.32 19.70
N THR A 101 -18.49 0.49 20.45
CA THR A 101 -19.01 -0.18 21.65
C THR A 101 -19.34 0.84 22.75
N ASP A 102 -18.46 1.82 22.98
CA ASP A 102 -18.71 2.90 23.93
C ASP A 102 -19.96 3.69 23.57
N VAL A 103 -20.12 4.08 22.30
CA VAL A 103 -21.30 4.82 21.81
C VAL A 103 -22.59 4.00 21.92
N ILE A 104 -22.53 2.67 21.75
CA ILE A 104 -23.69 1.78 21.95
C ILE A 104 -24.07 1.70 23.43
N ASN A 105 -23.08 1.57 24.32
CA ASN A 105 -23.31 1.55 25.76
C ASN A 105 -23.89 2.88 26.26
N GLU A 106 -23.40 4.01 25.73
CA GLU A 106 -23.97 5.33 25.99
C GLU A 106 -25.45 5.41 25.59
N LEU A 107 -25.79 4.94 24.38
CA LEU A 107 -27.17 4.98 23.88
C LEU A 107 -28.09 4.10 24.75
N SER A 108 -27.64 2.90 25.11
CA SER A 108 -28.37 1.98 25.98
C SER A 108 -28.61 2.56 27.39
N SER A 109 -27.64 3.27 27.94
CA SER A 109 -27.78 3.97 29.23
C SER A 109 -28.83 5.09 29.17
N VAL A 110 -28.80 5.91 28.11
CA VAL A 110 -29.81 6.96 27.88
C VAL A 110 -31.21 6.34 27.72
N GLU A 111 -31.35 5.30 26.90
CA GLU A 111 -32.62 4.60 26.70
C GLU A 111 -33.17 4.02 28.00
N SER A 112 -32.30 3.45 28.84
CA SER A 112 -32.68 2.94 30.16
C SER A 112 -33.22 4.05 31.07
N CYS A 113 -32.59 5.24 31.09
CA CYS A 113 -33.08 6.38 31.86
C CYS A 113 -34.44 6.88 31.34
N VAL A 114 -34.64 6.93 30.03
CA VAL A 114 -35.91 7.38 29.41
C VAL A 114 -37.05 6.39 29.71
N ASN A 115 -36.76 5.09 29.66
CA ASN A 115 -37.73 4.03 29.88
C ASN A 115 -38.16 3.85 31.35
N MET A 116 -37.52 4.53 32.31
CA MET A 116 -37.94 4.53 33.72
C MET A 116 -39.28 5.27 33.95
N ILE A 117 -39.69 6.13 33.02
CA ILE A 117 -40.87 7.00 33.20
C ILE A 117 -42.06 6.43 32.41
N SER A 118 -43.20 6.29 33.08
CA SER A 118 -44.52 6.09 32.49
C SER A 118 -45.49 7.17 32.98
N THR A 119 -46.67 7.24 32.36
CA THR A 119 -47.73 8.21 32.71
C THR A 119 -48.16 8.14 34.18
N TYR A 120 -47.96 6.99 34.83
CA TYR A 120 -48.35 6.71 36.22
C TYR A 120 -47.17 6.70 37.20
N SER A 121 -45.95 7.03 36.74
CA SER A 121 -44.76 7.05 37.60
C SER A 121 -44.89 8.04 38.75
N THR A 122 -44.46 7.60 39.94
CA THR A 122 -44.43 8.44 41.14
C THR A 122 -43.47 9.64 40.97
N ASN A 123 -43.65 10.69 41.77
CA ASN A 123 -42.76 11.85 41.76
C ASN A 123 -41.30 11.46 42.07
N MET A 124 -41.08 10.45 42.91
CA MET A 124 -39.74 9.94 43.21
C MET A 124 -39.09 9.27 42.00
N THR A 125 -39.84 8.47 41.24
CA THR A 125 -39.35 7.84 39.99
C THR A 125 -39.03 8.89 38.92
N LYS A 126 -39.86 9.95 38.81
CA LYS A 126 -39.60 11.08 37.91
C LYS A 126 -38.32 11.83 38.29
N TYR A 127 -38.07 12.01 39.59
CA TYR A 127 -36.84 12.63 40.09
C TYR A 127 -35.61 11.78 39.78
N GLN A 128 -35.68 10.47 40.01
CA GLN A 128 -34.60 9.53 39.68
C GLN A 128 -34.27 9.52 38.19
N ALA A 129 -35.29 9.49 37.33
CA ALA A 129 -35.09 9.55 35.88
C ALA A 129 -34.52 10.90 35.42
N ALA A 130 -34.93 12.02 36.03
CA ALA A 130 -34.36 13.33 35.73
C ALA A 130 -32.87 13.42 36.10
N THR A 131 -32.46 12.85 37.25
CA THR A 131 -31.05 12.76 37.65
C THR A 131 -30.26 11.88 36.68
N CYS A 132 -30.79 10.70 36.33
CA CYS A 132 -30.20 9.78 35.35
C CYS A 132 -29.98 10.46 33.99
N LEU A 133 -30.98 11.21 33.49
CA LEU A 133 -30.89 11.96 32.24
C LEU A 133 -29.89 13.12 32.30
N ASN A 134 -29.73 13.77 33.44
CA ASN A 134 -28.74 14.83 33.64
C ASN A 134 -27.31 14.27 33.62
N GLU A 135 -27.09 13.11 34.25
CA GLU A 135 -25.81 12.41 34.15
C GLU A 135 -25.54 11.98 32.71
N ALA A 136 -26.52 11.39 32.04
CA ALA A 136 -26.44 11.00 30.63
C ALA A 136 -26.15 12.20 29.70
N ARG A 137 -26.64 13.40 30.03
CA ARG A 137 -26.33 14.63 29.28
C ARG A 137 -24.84 15.00 29.35
N ASN A 138 -24.18 14.79 30.48
CA ASN A 138 -22.74 15.00 30.61
C ASN A 138 -21.95 14.00 29.76
N PHE A 139 -22.41 12.74 29.69
CA PHE A 139 -21.85 11.74 28.78
C PHE A 139 -22.05 12.13 27.30
N LEU A 140 -23.24 12.62 26.92
CA LEU A 140 -23.51 13.09 25.55
C LEU A 140 -22.64 14.29 25.13
N ALA A 141 -22.14 15.10 26.06
CA ALA A 141 -21.19 16.16 25.76
C ALA A 141 -19.81 15.59 25.31
N GLY A 142 -19.42 14.41 25.80
CA GLY A 142 -18.23 13.66 25.36
C GLY A 142 -18.30 13.23 23.89
N ARG A 143 -19.49 13.21 23.29
CA ARG A 143 -19.72 12.81 21.90
C ARG A 143 -18.99 13.67 20.86
N GLN A 144 -18.74 14.95 21.16
CA GLN A 144 -17.94 15.82 20.29
C GLN A 144 -16.49 15.34 20.18
N VAL A 145 -15.95 14.76 21.27
CA VAL A 145 -14.59 14.20 21.30
C VAL A 145 -14.50 13.02 20.33
N TYR A 146 -15.48 12.11 20.34
CA TYR A 146 -15.50 10.96 19.42
C TYR A 146 -15.64 11.37 17.95
N GLN A 147 -16.42 12.42 17.64
CA GLN A 147 -16.49 12.94 16.27
C GLN A 147 -15.14 13.50 15.80
N GLN A 148 -14.46 14.25 16.67
CA GLN A 148 -13.16 14.82 16.35
C GLN A 148 -12.08 13.74 16.24
N GLN A 149 -12.10 12.73 17.11
CA GLN A 149 -11.22 11.57 17.02
C GLN A 149 -11.44 10.82 15.71
N LEU A 150 -12.69 10.54 15.32
CA LEU A 150 -13.00 9.89 14.05
C LEU A 150 -12.45 10.67 12.85
N ALA A 151 -12.63 12.00 12.83
CA ALA A 151 -12.10 12.86 11.78
C ALA A 151 -10.56 12.84 11.74
N ASN A 152 -9.90 12.78 12.90
CA ASN A 152 -8.45 12.65 12.97
C ASN A 152 -7.97 11.29 12.45
N TYR A 153 -8.68 10.20 12.78
CA TYR A 153 -8.37 8.87 12.26
C TYR A 153 -8.56 8.76 10.75
N GLN A 154 -9.59 9.40 10.19
CA GLN A 154 -9.79 9.50 8.74
C GLN A 154 -8.61 10.20 8.07
N ARG A 155 -8.18 11.36 8.58
CA ARG A 155 -7.01 12.07 8.06
C ARG A 155 -5.72 11.26 8.19
N LEU A 156 -5.53 10.56 9.30
CA LEU A 156 -4.37 9.71 9.51
C LEU A 156 -4.34 8.58 8.48
N LEU A 157 -5.47 7.94 8.23
CA LEU A 157 -5.59 6.91 7.19
C LEU A 157 -5.27 7.45 5.81
N GLU A 158 -5.85 8.59 5.44
CA GLU A 158 -5.60 9.23 4.14
C GLU A 158 -4.10 9.54 3.95
N ASN A 159 -3.45 10.04 5.00
CA ASN A 159 -2.02 10.33 5.00
C ASN A 159 -1.18 9.06 4.86
N GLU A 160 -1.49 8.00 5.61
CA GLU A 160 -0.76 6.73 5.54
C GLU A 160 -0.94 6.02 4.20
N VAL A 161 -2.15 6.05 3.64
CA VAL A 161 -2.41 5.50 2.29
C VAL A 161 -1.62 6.28 1.24
N LYS A 162 -1.63 7.62 1.30
CA LYS A 162 -0.89 8.47 0.37
C LYS A 162 0.62 8.25 0.49
N TYR A 163 1.13 8.16 1.72
CA TYR A 163 2.54 7.91 1.98
C TYR A 163 2.98 6.52 1.48
N SER A 164 2.18 5.49 1.78
CA SER A 164 2.42 4.12 1.33
C SER A 164 2.40 4.01 -0.19
N ALA A 165 1.46 4.69 -0.87
CA ALA A 165 1.42 4.77 -2.32
C ALA A 165 2.70 5.42 -2.90
N GLY A 166 3.14 6.54 -2.32
CA GLY A 166 4.39 7.21 -2.73
C GLY A 166 5.63 6.33 -2.55
N ARG A 167 5.73 5.61 -1.42
CA ARG A 167 6.80 4.64 -1.18
C ARG A 167 6.76 3.49 -2.17
N TYR A 168 5.57 2.96 -2.47
CA TYR A 168 5.39 1.87 -3.41
C TYR A 168 5.84 2.28 -4.83
N ASP A 169 5.39 3.44 -5.31
CA ASP A 169 5.79 3.99 -6.61
C ASP A 169 7.31 4.21 -6.69
N PHE A 170 7.90 4.79 -5.64
CA PHE A 170 9.35 4.96 -5.56
C PHE A 170 10.09 3.61 -5.62
N CYS A 171 9.59 2.60 -4.90
CA CYS A 171 10.16 1.26 -4.88
C CYS A 171 10.11 0.60 -6.27
N LEU A 172 9.00 0.74 -7.00
CA LEU A 172 8.84 0.25 -8.37
C LEU A 172 9.82 0.94 -9.34
N VAL A 173 9.90 2.26 -9.28
CA VAL A 173 10.80 3.05 -10.14
C VAL A 173 12.26 2.72 -9.85
N SER A 174 12.63 2.57 -8.58
CA SER A 174 13.97 2.18 -8.16
C SER A 174 14.32 0.77 -8.67
N SER A 175 13.39 -0.19 -8.53
CA SER A 175 13.57 -1.56 -9.00
C SER A 175 13.79 -1.62 -10.52
N LEU A 176 13.02 -0.84 -11.29
CA LEU A 176 13.22 -0.74 -12.73
C LEU A 176 14.58 -0.14 -13.08
N ARG A 177 14.97 0.97 -12.44
CA ARG A 177 16.27 1.61 -12.69
C ARG A 177 17.43 0.67 -12.37
N GLN A 178 17.30 -0.11 -11.30
CA GLN A 178 18.28 -1.11 -10.94
C GLN A 178 18.37 -2.22 -12.00
N GLY A 179 17.24 -2.77 -12.44
CA GLY A 179 17.20 -3.75 -13.53
C GLY A 179 17.85 -3.22 -14.81
N GLN A 180 17.53 -1.99 -15.22
CA GLN A 180 18.14 -1.34 -16.38
C GLN A 180 19.65 -1.14 -16.23
N THR A 181 20.10 -0.71 -15.05
CA THR A 181 21.52 -0.52 -14.76
C THR A 181 22.28 -1.83 -14.88
N MET A 182 21.72 -2.92 -14.35
CA MET A 182 22.33 -4.24 -14.44
C MET A 182 22.38 -4.76 -15.89
N VAL A 183 21.31 -4.54 -16.68
CA VAL A 183 21.31 -4.90 -18.12
C VAL A 183 22.33 -4.07 -18.90
N ASN A 184 22.42 -2.76 -18.65
CA ASN A 184 23.40 -1.89 -19.31
C ASN A 184 24.83 -2.26 -18.93
N TYR A 185 25.07 -2.59 -17.65
CA TYR A 185 26.35 -3.10 -17.18
C TYR A 185 26.72 -4.41 -17.90
N LEU A 186 25.78 -5.35 -18.02
CA LEU A 186 25.98 -6.59 -18.76
C LEU A 186 26.34 -6.34 -20.23
N LYS A 187 25.61 -5.44 -20.91
CA LYS A 187 25.90 -5.07 -22.30
C LYS A 187 27.28 -4.43 -22.45
N GLY A 188 27.63 -3.50 -21.57
CA GLY A 188 28.93 -2.82 -21.57
C GLY A 188 30.08 -3.77 -21.29
N ALA A 189 30.01 -4.53 -20.20
CA ALA A 189 31.05 -5.46 -19.79
C ALA A 189 31.25 -6.60 -20.81
N PHE A 190 30.16 -7.12 -21.39
CA PHE A 190 30.25 -8.10 -22.47
C PHE A 190 30.90 -7.49 -23.72
N GLY A 191 30.45 -6.30 -24.14
CA GLY A 191 31.01 -5.58 -25.29
C GLY A 191 32.51 -5.30 -25.15
N GLU A 192 32.93 -4.81 -23.99
CA GLU A 192 34.35 -4.61 -23.66
C GLU A 192 35.14 -5.92 -23.72
N CYS A 193 34.57 -7.03 -23.21
CA CYS A 193 35.22 -8.34 -23.25
C CYS A 193 35.45 -8.86 -24.68
N VAL A 194 34.47 -8.71 -25.56
CA VAL A 194 34.59 -9.11 -26.97
C VAL A 194 35.31 -8.08 -27.86
N GLY A 195 35.70 -6.93 -27.30
CA GLY A 195 36.41 -5.87 -28.02
C GLY A 195 35.53 -5.04 -28.96
N VAL A 196 34.22 -4.96 -28.70
CA VAL A 196 33.25 -4.15 -29.45
C VAL A 196 32.92 -2.91 -28.61
N ALA A 197 32.96 -1.72 -29.22
CA ALA A 197 32.65 -0.47 -28.50
C ALA A 197 31.23 -0.51 -27.88
N PRO A 198 31.05 -0.05 -26.63
CA PRO A 198 29.76 -0.16 -25.96
C PRO A 198 28.71 0.73 -26.64
N THR A 199 27.69 0.12 -27.24
CA THR A 199 26.49 0.84 -27.68
C THR A 199 25.58 1.08 -26.49
N VAL A 200 25.80 2.18 -25.77
CA VAL A 200 24.91 2.61 -24.69
C VAL A 200 23.75 3.39 -25.32
N THR A 201 22.60 2.74 -25.54
CA THR A 201 21.38 3.46 -25.95
C THR A 201 20.69 4.05 -24.72
N PRO A 202 20.56 5.39 -24.59
CA PRO A 202 19.85 5.99 -23.48
C PRO A 202 18.35 5.72 -23.61
N PHE A 203 17.78 5.01 -22.63
CA PHE A 203 16.34 4.78 -22.53
C PHE A 203 15.66 5.99 -21.87
N LYS A 204 14.71 6.63 -22.58
CA LYS A 204 13.84 7.67 -22.02
C LYS A 204 12.49 7.05 -21.65
N PHE A 205 12.13 7.03 -20.36
CA PHE A 205 10.78 6.63 -19.93
C PHE A 205 10.23 7.46 -18.79
N LYS A 206 8.91 7.59 -18.79
CA LYS A 206 8.11 8.31 -17.80
C LYS A 206 7.18 7.28 -17.14
N ILE A 207 7.53 6.83 -15.94
CA ILE A 207 6.58 6.10 -15.08
C ILE A 207 5.94 7.17 -14.21
N GLY A 208 4.70 7.51 -14.55
CA GLY A 208 4.02 8.66 -13.98
C GLY A 208 2.75 8.96 -14.76
N GLY A 209 1.76 8.11 -14.58
CA GLY A 209 0.34 8.44 -14.69
C GLY A 209 -0.26 8.15 -13.32
N GLN A 210 -1.04 9.09 -12.78
CA GLN A 210 -1.66 9.00 -11.46
C GLN A 210 -2.10 7.57 -11.11
N VAL A 211 -1.68 7.09 -9.94
CA VAL A 211 -2.28 5.92 -9.32
C VAL A 211 -3.73 6.29 -9.01
N THR A 212 -4.66 5.88 -9.88
CA THR A 212 -6.08 5.87 -9.53
C THR A 212 -6.32 4.74 -8.55
N ILE A 213 -6.31 5.08 -7.26
CA ILE A 213 -6.98 4.27 -6.24
C ILE A 213 -8.48 4.40 -6.56
N ARG A 214 -9.06 3.38 -7.20
CA ARG A 214 -10.51 3.31 -7.36
C ARG A 214 -11.11 2.73 -6.09
N PHE A 215 -11.91 3.54 -5.41
CA PHE A 215 -12.92 3.03 -4.49
C PHE A 215 -14.03 2.39 -5.33
N GLY A 216 -14.19 1.07 -5.17
CA GLY A 216 -15.28 0.29 -5.72
C GLY A 216 -15.77 -0.68 -4.67
#